data_AF-A0ABD5RI27-F1
#
_entry.id   AF-A0ABD5RI27-F1
#
_cell.length_a   1.000
_cell.length_b   1.000
_cell.length_c   1.000
_cell.angle_alpha   90.00
_cell.angle_beta   90.00
_cell.angle_gamma   90.00
#
_symmetry.space_group_name_H-M   'P 1'
#
loop_
_entity.id
_entity.type
_entity.pdbx_description
1 polymer ?
#
loop_
_entity_poly.entity_id
_entity_poly.type
_entity_poly.pdbx_seq_one_letter_code
_entity_poly.pdbx_strand_id
1 'polypeptide(L)' 'MEQFTISGHEVVDGDVKATGNGAHVYVPKRWRGADVKIVRTSDPEGEHDG' A
#
# COMPACT_ATOMS: atom_id res chain seq x y z
N MET A 1 -6.51 8.42 -5.91
CA MET A 1 -5.34 7.60 -6.28
C MET A 1 -4.73 8.24 -7.50
N GLU A 2 -3.61 8.93 -7.32
CA GLU A 2 -2.78 9.39 -8.43
C GLU A 2 -1.97 8.18 -8.94
N GLN A 3 -1.87 8.01 -10.26
CA GLN A 3 -1.16 6.91 -10.89
C GLN A 3 0.13 7.44 -11.52
N PHE A 4 1.27 6.88 -11.14
CA PHE A 4 2.57 7.20 -11.72
C PHE A 4 3.37 5.91 -11.93
N THR A 5 4.40 5.94 -12.77
CA THR A 5 5.20 4.76 -13.09
C THR A 5 6.64 4.90 -12.61
N ILE A 6 7.19 3.87 -11.95
CA ILE A 6 8.61 3.77 -11.61
C ILE A 6 9.19 2.56 -12.34
N SER A 7 10.24 2.77 -13.15
CA SER A 7 10.87 1.70 -13.94
C SER A 7 9.86 0.86 -14.75
N GLY A 8 8.84 1.50 -15.32
CA GLY A 8 7.77 0.84 -16.08
C GLY A 8 6.70 0.12 -15.25
N HIS A 9 6.83 0.11 -13.92
CA HIS A 9 5.83 -0.46 -13.02
C HIS A 9 4.87 0.63 -12.56
N GLU A 10 3.59 0.33 -12.64
CA GLU A 10 2.56 1.19 -12.08
C GLU A 10 2.70 1.28 -10.55
N VAL A 11 2.58 2.50 -10.04
CA VAL A 11 2.57 2.81 -8.61
C VAL A 11 1.21 3.37 -8.24
N VAL A 12 0.71 2.88 -7.11
CA VAL A 12 -0.53 3.34 -6.50
C VAL A 12 -0.17 3.81 -5.10
N ASP A 13 -0.43 5.08 -4.83
CA ASP A 13 -0.36 5.63 -3.49
C ASP A 13 -1.71 5.42 -2.78
N GLY A 14 -1.65 4.95 -1.53
CA GLY A 14 -2.82 4.62 -0.74
C GLY A 14 -2.49 4.29 0.71
N ASP A 15 -3.45 4.57 1.58
CA ASP A 15 -3.29 4.30 3.00
C ASP A 15 -3.44 2.81 3.33
N VAL A 16 -2.67 2.40 4.32
CA VAL A 16 -2.90 1.13 5.02
C VAL A 16 -4.12 1.29 5.94
N LYS A 17 -5.11 0.41 5.85
CA LYS A 17 -6.31 0.40 6.71
C LYS A 17 -6.30 -0.78 7.67
N ALA A 18 -6.64 -0.55 8.94
CA ALA A 18 -6.82 -1.62 9.92
C ALA A 18 -7.93 -2.59 9.46
N THR A 19 -7.70 -3.89 9.59
CA THR A 19 -8.70 -4.92 9.30
C THR A 19 -8.51 -6.10 10.26
N GLY A 20 -9.41 -6.24 11.23
CA GLY A 20 -9.27 -7.23 12.29
C GLY A 20 -7.95 -7.03 13.06
N ASN A 21 -7.14 -8.07 13.14
CA ASN A 21 -5.82 -8.04 13.78
C ASN A 21 -4.67 -7.68 12.81
N GLY A 22 -4.99 -7.27 11.58
CA GLY A 22 -4.00 -6.96 10.55
C GLY A 22 -4.28 -5.62 9.88
N ALA A 23 -3.54 -5.38 8.79
CA ALA A 23 -3.66 -4.17 8.01
C ALA A 23 -3.67 -4.50 6.52
N HIS A 24 -4.53 -3.82 5.76
CA HIS A 24 -4.69 -4.04 4.33
C HIS A 24 -4.37 -2.77 3.54
N VAL A 25 -3.78 -2.96 2.35
CA VAL A 25 -3.72 -1.94 1.30
C VAL A 25 -4.66 -2.37 0.19
N TYR A 26 -5.52 -1.45 -0.27
CA TYR A 26 -6.40 -1.71 -1.39
C TYR A 26 -5.71 -1.35 -2.70
N VAL A 27 -5.66 -2.30 -3.62
CA VAL A 27 -5.07 -2.14 -4.96
C VAL A 27 -6.13 -2.24 -6.06
N PRO A 28 -5.86 -1.76 -7.29
CA PRO A 28 -6.77 -1.91 -8.41
C PRO A 28 -7.14 -3.38 -8.66
N LYS A 29 -8.43 -3.65 -8.91
CA LYS A 29 -8.93 -5.03 -9.13
C LYS A 29 -8.21 -5.78 -10.26
N ARG A 30 -7.63 -5.07 -11.23
CA ARG A 30 -6.89 -5.65 -12.35
C ARG A 30 -5.51 -6.20 -11.98
N TRP A 31 -5.02 -5.95 -10.76
CA TRP A 31 -3.75 -6.51 -10.26
C TRP A 31 -3.89 -7.92 -9.67
N ARG A 32 -5.10 -8.50 -9.64
CA ARG A 32 -5.31 -9.87 -9.12
C ARG A 32 -4.41 -10.87 -9.86
N GLY A 33 -3.65 -11.65 -9.08
CA GLY A 33 -2.72 -12.66 -9.61
C GLY A 33 -1.36 -12.12 -10.02
N ALA A 34 -1.11 -10.81 -9.91
CA ALA A 34 0.21 -10.22 -10.12
C ALA A 34 1.06 -10.31 -8.85
N ASP A 35 2.37 -10.46 -9.02
CA ASP A 35 3.35 -10.26 -7.95
C ASP A 35 3.50 -8.76 -7.68
N VAL A 36 3.40 -8.37 -6.40
CA VAL A 36 3.50 -6.97 -5.97
C VAL A 36 4.51 -6.81 -4.85
N LYS A 37 5.11 -5.62 -4.79
CA LYS A 37 5.96 -5.19 -3.67
C LYS A 37 5.31 -3.99 -3.00
N ILE A 38 5.32 -3.97 -1.66
CA ILE A 38 4.80 -2.85 -0.86
C ILE A 38 5.99 -2.11 -0.27
N VAL A 39 5.99 -0.78 -0.38
CA VAL A 39 7.02 0.09 0.20
C VAL A 39 6.32 1.07 1.13
N ARG A 40 6.74 1.12 2.40
CA ARG A 40 6.24 2.10 3.37
C ARG A 40 6.86 3.46 3.06
N THR A 41 6.04 4.50 2.93
CA THR A 41 6.48 5.86 2.59
C THR A 41 6.31 6.86 3.75
N SER A 42 5.57 6.49 4.79
CA SER A 42 5.40 7.27 6.03
C SER A 42 5.29 6.35 7.25
N ASP A 43 5.58 6.88 8.43
CA ASP A 43 5.32 6.17 9.68
C ASP A 43 3.82 6.23 10.03
N PRO A 44 3.25 5.18 10.64
CA PRO A 44 1.86 5.20 11.08
C PRO A 44 1.67 6.20 12.22
N GLU A 45 0.61 7.01 12.15
CA GLU A 45 0.24 7.91 13.24
C GLU A 45 -0.20 7.08 14.46
N GLY A 46 0.62 7.04 15.52
CA GLY A 46 0.22 6.51 16.83
C GLY A 46 0.97 5.29 17.36
N GLU A 47 1.97 4.74 16.67
CA GLU A 47 2.95 3.84 17.30
C GLU A 47 4.01 4.68 18.03
N HIS A 48 3.65 5.21 19.20
CA HIS A 48 4.65 5.50 20.23
C HIS A 48 5.16 4.14 20.73
N ASP A 49 6.37 3.77 20.32
CA ASP A 49 7.13 2.69 20.94
C ASP A 49 7.12 2.85 22.46
N GLY A 50 6.56 1.86 23.15
CA GLY A 50 6.69 1.64 24.58
C GLY A 50 7.61 0.45 24.84
#